data_AF-A0A7V1G7F7-F1
#
_entry.id   AF-A0A7V1G7F7-F1
#
_cell.length_a   1.000
_cell.length_b   1.000
_cell.length_c   1.000
_cell.angle_alpha   90.00
_cell.angle_beta   90.00
_cell.angle_gamma   90.00
#
_symmetry.space_group_name_H-M   'P 1'
#
loop_
_entity.id
_entity.type
_entity.pdbx_description
1 polymer ?
#
loop_
_entity_poly.entity_id
_entity_poly.type
_entity_poly.pdbx_seq_one_letter_code
_entity_poly.pdbx_strand_id
1 'polypeptide(L)'
;MFHVKQKNNVYDVIVIGGGHAGCEAAVAAAKLGANTLLLTINMQKIALMPCNPSIGGIGKGHLVREIDALGGAMARVADKAAIQIKTLNSSKGSAVRALRAQADKKIYEEEMKKTLFSQPGLHIKEALIEHIVATDNQVRGV
;
A
#
# COMPACT_ATOMS: atom_id res chain seq x y z
N MET A 1 -12.20 32.62 20.06
CA MET A 1 -10.88 31.98 19.96
C MET A 1 -11.04 30.51 20.34
N PHE A 2 -11.42 29.66 19.37
CA PHE A 2 -11.67 28.24 19.60
C PHE A 2 -10.32 27.53 19.71
N HIS A 3 -9.88 27.24 20.93
CA HIS A 3 -8.83 26.27 21.17
C HIS A 3 -9.41 24.89 20.84
N VAL A 4 -9.22 24.45 19.60
CA VAL A 4 -9.43 23.05 19.24
C VAL A 4 -8.38 22.27 20.03
N LYS A 5 -8.81 21.53 21.06
CA LYS A 5 -7.96 20.54 21.74
C LYS A 5 -7.43 19.59 20.66
N GLN A 6 -6.16 19.76 20.28
CA GLN A 6 -5.42 18.78 19.51
C GLN A 6 -5.46 17.49 20.33
N LYS A 7 -6.22 16.51 19.85
CA LYS A 7 -6.22 15.17 20.44
C LYS A 7 -4.80 14.64 20.23
N ASN A 8 -4.08 14.32 21.31
CA ASN A 8 -2.76 13.69 21.23
C ASN A 8 -2.91 12.33 20.57
N ASN A 9 -2.90 12.31 19.23
CA ASN A 9 -2.93 11.08 18.47
C ASN A 9 -1.50 10.55 18.40
N VAL A 10 -1.14 9.77 19.42
CA VAL A 10 0.11 8.99 19.44
C VAL A 10 -0.09 7.79 18.53
N TYR A 11 0.82 7.62 17.58
CA TYR A 11 0.86 6.49 16.66
C TYR A 11 2.16 5.73 16.89
N ASP A 12 2.08 4.39 16.81
CA ASP A 12 3.24 3.53 16.91
C ASP A 12 4.05 3.56 15.61
N VAL A 13 3.36 3.68 14.48
CA VAL A 13 3.95 3.73 13.13
C VAL A 13 3.33 4.86 12.32
N ILE A 14 4.17 5.67 11.70
CA ILE A 14 3.77 6.69 10.72
C ILE A 14 4.37 6.32 9.37
N VAL A 15 3.51 6.11 8.37
CA VAL A 15 3.89 5.84 6.99
C VAL A 15 3.68 7.09 6.16
N ILE A 16 4.75 7.61 5.56
CA ILE A 16 4.71 8.81 4.72
C ILE A 16 4.66 8.39 3.25
N GLY A 17 3.52 8.63 2.61
CA GLY A 17 3.27 8.42 1.18
C GLY A 17 2.29 7.30 0.87
N GLY A 18 1.17 7.63 0.22
CA GLY A 18 0.13 6.67 -0.20
C GLY A 18 0.44 5.88 -1.48
N GLY A 19 1.72 5.66 -1.80
CA GLY A 19 2.11 4.83 -2.96
C GLY A 19 2.00 3.33 -2.67
N HIS A 20 2.30 2.47 -3.65
CA HIS A 20 2.23 1.01 -3.51
C HIS A 20 2.98 0.47 -2.27
N ALA A 21 4.21 0.95 -2.04
CA ALA A 21 5.01 0.55 -0.88
C ALA A 21 4.38 1.02 0.44
N GLY A 22 3.90 2.27 0.49
CA GLY A 22 3.26 2.81 1.68
C GLY A 22 1.94 2.13 2.01
N CYS A 23 1.18 1.69 1.01
CA CYS A 23 -0.03 0.91 1.22
C CYS A 23 0.28 -0.43 1.90
N GLU A 24 1.26 -1.18 1.41
CA GLU A 24 1.67 -2.45 2.02
C GLU A 24 2.25 -2.24 3.42
N ALA A 25 3.10 -1.22 3.62
CA ALA A 25 3.68 -0.92 4.93
C ALA A 25 2.60 -0.55 5.97
N ALA A 26 1.63 0.27 5.57
CA ALA A 26 0.53 0.68 6.44
C ALA A 26 -0.38 -0.50 6.81
N VAL A 27 -0.73 -1.35 5.84
CA VAL A 27 -1.53 -2.55 6.08
C VAL A 27 -0.77 -3.53 6.97
N ALA A 28 0.51 -3.76 6.71
CA ALA A 28 1.34 -4.68 7.50
C ALA A 28 1.46 -4.23 8.96
N ALA A 29 1.80 -2.95 9.21
CA ALA A 29 1.91 -2.41 10.55
C ALA A 29 0.59 -2.53 11.33
N ALA A 30 -0.52 -2.13 10.70
CA ALA A 30 -1.84 -2.21 11.33
C ALA A 30 -2.27 -3.67 11.61
N LYS A 31 -2.00 -4.61 10.70
CA LYS A 31 -2.26 -6.05 10.92
C LYS A 31 -1.46 -6.65 12.06
N LEU A 32 -0.26 -6.14 12.30
CA LEU A 32 0.58 -6.52 13.45
C LEU A 32 0.13 -5.85 14.76
N GLY A 33 -0.95 -5.06 14.74
CA GLY A 33 -1.56 -4.45 15.92
C GLY A 33 -1.06 -3.05 16.25
N ALA A 34 -0.18 -2.47 15.43
CA ALA A 34 0.32 -1.11 15.64
C ALA A 34 -0.77 -0.08 15.30
N ASN A 35 -0.97 0.92 16.17
CA ASN A 35 -1.77 2.08 15.84
C ASN A 35 -1.04 2.90 14.75
N THR A 36 -1.52 2.79 13.52
CA THR A 36 -0.78 3.22 12.32
C THR A 36 -1.41 4.45 11.69
N LEU A 37 -0.60 5.41 11.27
CA LEU A 37 -1.02 6.57 10.49
C LEU A 37 -0.38 6.54 9.09
N LEU A 38 -1.19 6.50 8.04
CA LEU A 38 -0.76 6.72 6.66
C LEU A 38 -1.02 8.17 6.27
N LEU A 39 0.05 8.89 5.95
CA LEU A 39 0.01 10.27 5.45
C LEU A 39 0.20 10.27 3.95
N THR A 40 -0.60 11.07 3.23
CA THR A 40 -0.44 11.24 1.79
C THR A 40 -0.71 12.68 1.40
N ILE A 41 -0.02 13.17 0.37
CA ILE A 41 -0.25 14.52 -0.17
C ILE A 41 -1.57 14.65 -0.92
N ASN A 42 -2.14 13.51 -1.35
CA ASN A 42 -3.39 13.46 -2.09
C ASN A 42 -4.05 12.09 -1.88
N MET A 43 -5.21 12.06 -1.22
CA MET A 43 -5.96 10.83 -0.94
C MET A 43 -6.57 10.20 -2.19
N GLN A 44 -6.86 11.01 -3.21
CA GLN A 44 -7.43 10.50 -4.46
C GLN A 44 -6.40 9.66 -5.24
N LYS A 45 -5.10 10.01 -5.13
CA LYS A 45 -3.97 9.36 -5.82
C LYS A 45 -3.33 8.19 -5.05
N ILE A 46 -4.00 7.68 -4.01
CA ILE A 46 -3.52 6.48 -3.30
C ILE A 46 -3.41 5.31 -4.26
N ALA A 47 -2.25 4.65 -4.26
CA ALA A 47 -1.91 3.52 -5.12
C ALA A 47 -2.15 3.74 -6.62
N LEU A 48 -2.02 5.00 -7.06
CA LEU A 48 -2.01 5.36 -8.47
C LEU A 48 -1.02 4.48 -9.24
N MET A 49 -1.43 4.00 -10.42
CA MET A 49 -0.57 3.27 -11.36
C MET A 49 -0.04 4.24 -12.45
N PRO A 50 1.04 5.01 -12.22
CA PRO A 50 1.46 6.09 -13.13
C PRO A 50 2.03 5.57 -14.44
N CYS A 51 2.65 4.39 -14.44
CA CYS A 51 3.26 3.79 -15.61
C CYS A 51 2.22 2.94 -16.37
N ASN A 52 2.47 1.64 -16.45
CA ASN A 52 1.63 0.67 -17.12
C ASN A 52 0.51 0.13 -16.20
N PRO A 53 -0.69 -0.14 -16.75
CA PRO A 53 -1.81 -0.74 -16.02
C PRO A 53 -1.62 -2.26 -15.84
N SER A 54 -0.48 -2.70 -15.30
CA SER A 54 -0.25 -4.14 -15.10
C SER A 54 0.52 -4.48 -13.83
N ILE A 55 0.10 -5.54 -13.16
CA ILE A 55 0.74 -6.12 -11.97
C ILE A 55 1.39 -7.46 -12.33
N GLY A 56 2.56 -7.73 -11.76
CA GLY A 56 3.31 -8.96 -12.03
C GLY A 56 4.21 -8.89 -13.28
N GLY A 57 4.46 -10.03 -13.89
CA GLY A 57 5.49 -10.23 -14.92
C GLY A 57 6.68 -11.05 -14.40
N ILE A 58 7.71 -11.26 -15.22
CA ILE A 58 8.91 -11.98 -14.79
C ILE A 58 9.57 -11.24 -13.61
N GLY A 59 9.93 -11.97 -12.57
CA GLY A 59 10.38 -11.42 -11.28
C GLY A 59 9.26 -10.78 -10.46
N LYS A 60 8.58 -9.77 -11.01
CA LYS A 60 7.50 -9.03 -10.31
C LYS A 60 6.34 -9.91 -9.87
N GLY A 61 5.97 -10.92 -10.67
CA GLY A 61 4.90 -11.86 -10.32
C GLY A 61 5.25 -12.75 -9.13
N HIS A 62 6.53 -13.07 -8.92
CA HIS A 62 7.00 -13.76 -7.72
C HIS A 62 6.88 -12.85 -6.51
N LEU A 63 7.37 -11.60 -6.61
CA LEU A 63 7.23 -10.62 -5.53
C LEU A 63 5.77 -10.39 -5.13
N VAL A 64 4.85 -10.30 -6.09
CA VAL A 64 3.41 -10.17 -5.80
C VAL A 64 2.89 -11.39 -5.02
N ARG A 65 3.34 -12.60 -5.36
CA ARG A 65 2.97 -13.83 -4.65
C ARG A 65 3.62 -13.95 -3.27
N GLU A 66 4.85 -13.47 -3.11
CA GLU A 66 5.51 -13.39 -1.82
C GLU A 66 4.79 -12.39 -0.90
N ILE A 67 4.42 -11.21 -1.41
CA ILE A 67 3.60 -10.24 -0.69
C ILE A 67 2.26 -10.86 -0.27
N ASP A 68 1.58 -11.59 -1.16
CA ASP A 68 0.33 -12.29 -0.84
C ASP A 68 0.51 -13.33 0.28
N ALA A 69 1.57 -14.14 0.20
CA ALA A 69 1.88 -15.15 1.20
C ALA A 69 2.20 -14.54 2.59
N LEU A 70 2.83 -13.35 2.60
CA LEU A 70 3.08 -12.57 3.81
C LEU A 70 1.84 -11.82 4.32
N GLY A 71 0.70 -11.92 3.62
CA GLY A 71 -0.55 -11.30 4.00
C GLY A 71 -0.70 -9.85 3.54
N GLY A 72 0.06 -9.40 2.55
CA GLY A 72 -0.09 -8.11 1.90
C GLY A 72 -1.38 -7.98 1.08
N ALA A 73 -1.63 -6.78 0.55
CA ALA A 73 -2.88 -6.45 -0.14
C ALA A 73 -2.80 -6.57 -1.66
N MET A 74 -1.62 -6.34 -2.25
CA MET A 74 -1.41 -6.12 -3.68
C MET A 74 -2.01 -7.21 -4.56
N ALA A 75 -1.81 -8.48 -4.24
CA ALA A 75 -2.31 -9.59 -5.06
C ALA A 75 -3.84 -9.62 -5.10
N ARG A 76 -4.50 -9.46 -3.95
CA ARG A 76 -5.97 -9.49 -3.84
C ARG A 76 -6.61 -8.28 -4.52
N VAL A 77 -5.99 -7.11 -4.39
CA VAL A 77 -6.43 -5.89 -5.09
C VAL A 77 -6.25 -6.05 -6.60
N ALA A 78 -5.11 -6.62 -7.03
CA ALA A 78 -4.86 -6.89 -8.44
C ALA A 78 -5.87 -7.88 -9.04
N ASP A 79 -6.23 -8.94 -8.31
CA ASP A 79 -7.22 -9.93 -8.74
C ASP A 79 -8.60 -9.29 -8.99
N LYS A 80 -9.05 -8.40 -8.10
CA LYS A 80 -10.33 -7.68 -8.26
C LYS A 80 -10.33 -6.69 -9.42
N ALA A 81 -9.19 -6.11 -9.75
CA ALA A 81 -9.04 -5.16 -10.84
C ALA A 81 -8.64 -5.81 -12.17
N ALA A 82 -8.42 -7.13 -12.20
CA ALA A 82 -7.87 -7.82 -13.35
C ALA A 82 -8.85 -7.84 -14.53
N ILE A 83 -8.41 -7.30 -15.67
CA ILE A 83 -9.10 -7.41 -16.96
C ILE A 83 -8.63 -8.66 -17.70
N GLN A 84 -7.34 -8.98 -17.58
CA GLN A 84 -6.71 -10.14 -18.21
C GLN A 84 -5.56 -10.65 -17.37
N ILE A 85 -5.45 -11.97 -17.21
CA ILE A 85 -4.32 -12.64 -16.56
C ILE A 85 -3.65 -13.57 -17.57
N LYS A 86 -2.31 -13.54 -17.61
CA LYS A 86 -1.50 -14.45 -18.42
C LYS A 86 -0.37 -15.06 -17.60
N THR A 87 -0.07 -16.32 -17.88
CA THR A 87 1.16 -16.98 -17.42
C THR A 87 2.26 -16.75 -18.45
N LEU A 88 3.28 -15.99 -18.09
CA LEU A 88 4.49 -15.82 -18.89
C LEU A 88 5.38 -17.05 -18.75
N ASN A 89 6.16 -17.36 -19.79
CA ASN A 89 7.01 -18.56 -19.87
C ASN A 89 6.23 -19.87 -19.65
N SER A 90 4.97 -19.95 -20.09
CA SER A 90 4.11 -21.13 -19.89
C SER A 90 4.69 -22.43 -20.45
N SER A 91 5.44 -22.36 -21.55
CA SER A 91 6.12 -23.51 -22.18
C SER A 91 7.43 -23.92 -21.48
N LYS A 92 7.93 -23.13 -20.52
CA LYS A 92 9.15 -23.45 -19.75
C LYS A 92 8.80 -24.07 -18.39
N GLY A 93 9.81 -24.55 -17.67
CA GLY A 93 9.66 -25.14 -16.33
C GLY A 93 9.06 -24.17 -15.31
N SER A 94 8.42 -24.71 -14.26
CA SER A 94 7.69 -23.93 -13.24
C SER A 94 8.54 -22.84 -12.58
N ALA A 95 9.83 -23.10 -12.36
CA ALA A 95 10.76 -22.18 -11.71
C ALA A 95 10.91 -20.82 -12.43
N VAL A 96 10.55 -20.72 -13.71
CA VAL A 96 10.68 -19.48 -14.50
C VAL A 96 9.34 -18.94 -15.00
N ARG A 97 8.23 -19.54 -14.57
CA ARG A 97 6.87 -19.06 -14.91
C ARG A 97 6.52 -17.89 -14.00
N ALA A 98 5.77 -16.91 -14.53
CA ALA A 98 5.24 -15.83 -13.69
C ALA A 98 3.90 -15.34 -14.20
N LEU A 99 3.02 -14.95 -13.28
CA LEU A 99 1.73 -14.33 -13.62
C LEU A 99 1.91 -12.85 -13.92
N ARG A 100 1.16 -12.37 -14.91
CA ARG A 100 1.00 -10.96 -15.22
C ARG A 100 -0.47 -10.66 -15.45
N ALA A 101 -0.99 -9.69 -14.69
CA ALA A 101 -2.34 -9.17 -14.83
C ALA A 101 -2.31 -7.80 -15.49
N GLN A 102 -3.16 -7.57 -16.50
CA GLN A 102 -3.59 -6.22 -16.88
C GLN A 102 -4.74 -5.83 -15.95
N ALA A 103 -4.67 -4.63 -15.38
CA ALA A 103 -5.61 -4.16 -14.38
C ALA A 103 -6.31 -2.88 -14.84
N ASP A 104 -7.58 -2.74 -14.53
CA ASP A 104 -8.26 -1.46 -14.62
C ASP A 104 -7.67 -0.54 -13.53
N LYS A 105 -7.07 0.59 -13.95
CA LYS A 105 -6.39 1.51 -13.01
C LYS A 105 -7.35 2.06 -11.96
N LYS A 106 -8.58 2.41 -12.36
CA LYS A 106 -9.56 3.02 -11.46
C LYS A 106 -10.06 2.00 -10.45
N ILE A 107 -10.37 0.78 -10.89
CA ILE A 107 -10.79 -0.30 -9.98
C ILE A 107 -9.65 -0.64 -9.01
N TYR A 108 -8.40 -0.71 -9.47
CA TYR A 108 -7.25 -0.98 -8.61
C TYR A 108 -7.09 0.08 -7.50
N GLU A 109 -7.15 1.37 -7.87
CA GLU A 109 -7.07 2.47 -6.91
C GLU A 109 -8.24 2.45 -5.92
N GLU A 110 -9.47 2.20 -6.38
CA GLU A 110 -10.66 2.11 -5.54
C GLU A 110 -10.58 0.94 -4.56
N GLU A 111 -10.18 -0.25 -5.03
CA GLU A 111 -10.06 -1.44 -4.18
C GLU A 111 -8.91 -1.32 -3.17
N MET A 112 -7.80 -0.66 -3.53
CA MET A 112 -6.74 -0.36 -2.57
C MET A 112 -7.23 0.63 -1.50
N LYS A 113 -7.93 1.70 -1.90
CA LYS A 113 -8.54 2.63 -0.94
C LYS A 113 -9.50 1.91 0.00
N LYS A 114 -10.43 1.10 -0.53
CA LYS A 114 -11.35 0.29 0.29
C LYS A 114 -10.58 -0.58 1.29
N THR A 115 -9.53 -1.27 0.83
CA THR A 115 -8.68 -2.10 1.69
C THR A 115 -8.09 -1.28 2.84
N LEU A 116 -7.46 -0.15 2.55
CA LEU A 116 -6.84 0.72 3.57
C LEU A 116 -7.86 1.30 4.56
N PHE A 117 -8.99 1.84 4.07
CA PHE A 117 -10.01 2.42 4.94
C PHE A 117 -10.75 1.38 5.80
N SER A 118 -10.76 0.12 5.36
CA SER A 118 -11.36 -0.99 6.10
C SER A 118 -10.41 -1.67 7.09
N GLN A 119 -9.11 -1.37 7.04
CA GLN A 119 -8.10 -2.03 7.87
C GLN A 119 -8.18 -1.51 9.32
N PRO A 120 -8.51 -2.36 10.30
CA PRO A 120 -8.53 -1.95 11.70
C PRO A 120 -7.15 -1.45 12.16
N GLY A 121 -7.14 -0.39 12.98
CA GLY A 121 -5.91 0.21 13.51
C GLY A 121 -5.16 1.12 12.53
N LEU A 122 -5.65 1.27 11.28
CA LEU A 122 -5.07 2.17 10.29
C LEU A 122 -5.89 3.47 10.16
N HIS A 123 -5.22 4.59 10.37
CA HIS A 123 -5.77 5.92 10.12
C HIS A 123 -5.10 6.54 8.89
N ILE A 124 -5.87 7.26 8.07
CA ILE A 124 -5.36 7.89 6.85
C ILE A 124 -5.64 9.38 6.92
N LYS A 125 -4.63 10.20 6.62
CA LYS A 125 -4.79 11.67 6.61
C LYS A 125 -4.08 12.28 5.41
N GLU A 126 -4.73 13.26 4.79
CA GLU A 126 -4.09 14.11 3.81
C GLU A 126 -3.20 15.15 4.50
N ALA A 127 -1.91 15.13 4.21
CA ALA A 127 -0.94 16.09 4.73
C ALA A 127 0.34 16.08 3.88
N LEU A 128 0.95 17.25 3.75
CA LEU A 128 2.34 17.38 3.31
C LEU A 128 3.24 17.35 4.55
N ILE A 129 4.23 16.48 4.53
CA ILE A 129 5.20 16.34 5.62
C ILE A 129 6.52 16.92 5.16
N GLU A 130 7.02 17.92 5.89
CA GLU A 130 8.23 18.67 5.54
C GLU A 130 9.46 18.18 6.33
N HIS A 131 9.25 17.69 7.55
CA HIS A 131 10.33 17.32 8.46
C HIS A 131 10.02 16.01 9.21
N ILE A 132 11.07 15.32 9.64
CA ILE A 132 10.98 14.22 10.60
C ILE A 132 11.53 14.76 11.92
N VAL A 133 10.78 14.59 13.00
CA VAL A 133 11.23 14.98 14.34
C VAL A 133 12.03 13.83 14.93
N ALA A 134 13.32 14.08 15.17
CA ALA A 134 14.22 13.09 15.78
C ALA A 134 15.01 13.72 16.93
N THR A 135 15.28 12.93 17.97
CA THR A 135 16.07 13.31 19.14
C THR A 135 16.89 12.11 19.57
N ASP A 136 18.16 12.30 19.90
CA ASP A 136 19.10 11.23 20.30
C ASP A 136 19.15 10.07 19.29
N ASN A 137 19.20 10.39 17.99
CA ASN A 137 19.15 9.43 16.88
C ASN A 137 17.88 8.54 16.85
N GLN A 138 16.80 8.95 17.51
CA GLN A 138 15.53 8.25 17.52
C GLN A 138 14.41 9.12 16.94
N VAL A 139 13.63 8.56 16.00
CA VAL A 139 12.44 9.22 15.45
C VAL A 139 11.34 9.30 16.51
N ARG A 140 10.75 10.50 16.67
CA ARG A 140 9.69 10.79 17.64
C ARG A 140 8.41 11.30 16.98
N GLY A 141 8.46 11.69 15.70
CA GLY A 141 7.31 12.18 14.97
C GLY A 141 7.65 12.72 13.59
N VAL A 142 6.67 13.40 13.02
CA VAL A 142 6.70 14.08 11.73
C VAL A 142 6.03 15.45 11.85
#